data_AF-A0A3M0I4Z9-F1
#
_entry.id   AF-A0A3M0I4Z9-F1
#
_cell.length_a   1.000
_cell.length_b   1.000
_cell.length_c   1.000
_cell.angle_alpha   90.00
_cell.angle_beta   90.00
_cell.angle_gamma   90.00
#
_symmetry.space_group_name_H-M   'P 1'
#
loop_
_entity.id
_entity.type
_entity.pdbx_description
1 polymer ?
#
loop_
_entity_poly.entity_id
_entity_poly.type
_entity_poly.pdbx_seq_one_letter_code
_entity_poly.pdbx_strand_id
1 'polypeptide(L)'
;MLRFRPLPLAALVATALAAVMLTGCSMDEAVCGGGEYPVQAVGSTGSACAPKGEDPPKGYVRYPEGKVPKTVDDKWERYWNTHVIDENGTVRKAEEGE
;
A
#
# COMPACT_ATOMS: atom_id res chain seq x y z
N MET A 1 45.25 6.77 -48.85
CA MET A 1 43.85 6.43 -49.24
C MET A 1 43.17 5.77 -48.04
N LEU A 2 42.40 6.52 -47.26
CA LEU A 2 41.64 6.00 -46.12
C LEU A 2 40.16 6.02 -46.50
N ARG A 3 39.54 4.84 -46.59
CA ARG A 3 38.12 4.67 -46.95
C ARG A 3 37.24 5.11 -45.77
N PHE A 4 36.57 6.26 -45.90
CA PHE A 4 35.45 6.64 -45.04
C PHE A 4 34.30 5.66 -45.26
N ARG A 5 33.99 4.84 -44.25
CA ARG A 5 32.74 4.07 -44.19
C ARG A 5 31.68 4.96 -43.54
N PRO A 6 30.54 5.26 -44.20
CA PRO A 6 29.47 6.00 -43.55
C PRO A 6 28.76 5.06 -42.58
N LEU A 7 28.86 5.35 -41.27
CA LEU A 7 27.96 4.72 -40.30
C LEU A 7 26.54 5.28 -40.53
N PRO A 8 25.50 4.43 -40.60
CA PRO A 8 24.15 4.89 -40.85
C PRO A 8 23.64 5.71 -39.67
N LEU A 9 23.34 6.98 -39.94
CA LEU A 9 22.81 7.99 -39.02
C LEU A 9 21.36 7.71 -38.57
N ALA A 10 20.94 6.45 -38.49
CA ALA A 10 19.53 6.05 -38.37
C ALA A 10 19.19 5.28 -37.08
N ALA A 11 20.05 5.30 -36.05
CA ALA A 11 19.86 4.53 -34.83
C ALA A 11 19.88 5.36 -33.54
N LEU A 12 19.44 6.62 -33.58
CA LEU A 12 19.55 7.55 -32.43
C LEU A 12 18.23 8.18 -31.96
N VAL A 13 17.06 7.70 -32.41
CA VAL A 13 15.75 8.32 -32.09
C VAL A 13 14.73 7.29 -31.56
N ALA A 14 15.13 6.38 -30.68
CA ALA A 14 14.19 5.38 -30.14
C ALA A 14 14.35 5.07 -28.63
N THR A 15 15.12 5.85 -27.86
CA THR A 15 15.39 5.54 -26.44
C THR A 15 14.82 6.55 -25.44
N ALA A 16 14.27 7.68 -25.88
CA ALA A 16 13.87 8.76 -24.96
C ALA A 16 12.49 8.58 -24.29
N LEU A 17 11.64 7.65 -24.73
CA LEU A 17 10.27 7.49 -24.21
C LEU A 17 10.10 6.46 -23.08
N ALA A 18 11.14 5.69 -22.74
CA ALA A 18 11.02 4.63 -21.73
C ALA A 18 11.26 5.11 -20.29
N ALA A 19 11.78 6.32 -20.07
CA ALA A 19 12.22 6.78 -18.75
C ALA A 19 11.12 7.43 -17.88
N VAL A 20 9.97 7.78 -18.45
CA VAL A 20 8.91 8.53 -17.72
C VAL A 20 7.98 7.62 -16.90
N MET A 21 7.95 6.32 -17.19
CA MET A 21 7.06 5.36 -16.51
C MET A 21 7.54 4.92 -15.12
N LEU A 22 8.73 5.33 -14.68
CA LEU A 22 9.29 4.96 -13.37
C LEU A 22 9.13 6.05 -12.30
N THR A 23 8.42 7.14 -12.60
CA THR A 23 8.01 8.09 -11.58
C THR A 23 6.74 7.56 -10.90
N GLY A 24 6.90 6.60 -9.99
CA GLY A 24 5.92 6.41 -8.93
C GLY A 24 5.84 7.72 -8.18
N CYS A 25 4.85 8.56 -8.54
CA CYS A 25 4.66 9.87 -7.95
C CYS A 25 4.69 9.72 -6.44
N SER A 26 5.66 10.36 -5.79
CA SER A 26 5.87 10.38 -4.33
C SER A 26 4.69 11.07 -3.63
N MET A 27 3.55 10.42 -3.62
CA MET A 27 2.34 10.80 -2.93
C MET A 27 2.07 9.68 -1.94
N ASP A 28 1.90 10.02 -0.66
CA ASP A 28 1.53 9.03 0.35
C ASP A 28 0.25 8.32 -0.11
N GLU A 29 0.35 7.03 -0.43
CA GLU A 29 -0.77 6.24 -0.92
C GLU A 29 -1.72 5.95 0.25
N ALA A 30 -2.99 6.33 0.13
CA ALA A 30 -3.96 6.05 1.18
C ALA A 30 -4.22 4.54 1.29
N VAL A 31 -4.38 4.01 2.51
CA VAL A 31 -4.65 2.57 2.74
C VAL A 31 -6.00 2.15 2.13
N CYS A 32 -6.97 3.06 2.15
CA CYS A 32 -8.30 2.83 1.58
C CYS A 32 -8.71 4.01 0.70
N GLY A 33 -9.65 3.75 -0.22
CA GLY A 33 -10.22 4.79 -1.06
C GLY A 33 -10.96 5.87 -0.27
N GLY A 34 -11.19 7.04 -0.88
CA GLY A 34 -11.79 8.20 -0.21
C GLY A 34 -13.19 7.97 0.37
N GLY A 35 -13.93 6.97 -0.12
CA GLY A 35 -15.26 6.58 0.39
C GLY A 35 -15.23 5.50 1.48
N GLU A 36 -14.05 5.02 1.86
CA GLU A 36 -13.88 3.84 2.71
C GLU A 36 -13.04 4.16 3.95
N TYR A 37 -13.05 3.25 4.91
CA TYR A 37 -12.19 3.28 6.10
C TYR A 37 -11.58 1.89 6.32
N PRO A 38 -10.35 1.83 6.89
CA PRO A 38 -9.69 0.56 7.11
C PRO A 38 -10.27 -0.16 8.33
N VAL A 39 -10.34 -1.49 8.23
CA VAL A 39 -10.72 -2.42 9.29
C VAL A 39 -9.68 -3.53 9.40
N GLN A 40 -9.54 -4.12 10.59
CA GLN A 40 -8.69 -5.29 10.79
C GLN A 40 -9.55 -6.54 10.91
N ALA A 41 -9.11 -7.65 10.34
CA ALA A 41 -9.68 -8.96 10.62
C ALA A 41 -9.45 -9.30 12.09
N VAL A 42 -10.48 -9.78 12.77
CA VAL A 42 -10.40 -10.11 14.19
C VAL A 42 -9.37 -11.23 14.39
N GLY A 43 -8.39 -10.99 15.27
CA GLY A 43 -7.35 -11.96 15.60
C GLY A 43 -6.32 -12.21 14.48
N SER A 44 -6.20 -11.34 13.48
CA SER A 44 -5.21 -11.45 12.42
C SER A 44 -4.62 -10.08 12.07
N THR A 45 -3.42 -10.05 11.49
CA THR A 45 -2.84 -8.80 10.97
C THR A 45 -3.51 -8.34 9.66
N GLY A 46 -4.31 -9.21 9.04
CA GLY A 46 -5.03 -8.89 7.80
C GLY A 46 -5.95 -7.68 7.93
N SER A 47 -5.99 -6.84 6.90
CA SER A 47 -6.83 -5.65 6.85
C SER A 47 -7.69 -5.61 5.59
N ALA A 48 -8.80 -4.89 5.66
CA ALA A 48 -9.67 -4.61 4.52
C ALA A 48 -10.21 -3.17 4.59
N CYS A 49 -10.92 -2.75 3.54
CA CYS A 49 -11.61 -1.47 3.48
C CYS A 49 -13.13 -1.69 3.57
N ALA A 50 -13.80 -0.87 4.36
CA ALA A 50 -15.26 -0.88 4.52
C ALA A 50 -15.86 0.49 4.14
N PRO A 51 -17.08 0.56 3.60
CA PRO A 51 -17.71 1.84 3.24
C PRO A 51 -17.94 2.74 4.44
N LYS A 52 -17.62 4.04 4.34
CA LYS A 52 -17.89 5.00 5.42
C LYS A 52 -19.38 5.07 5.74
N GLY A 53 -19.69 5.16 7.04
CA GLY A 53 -21.07 5.21 7.53
C GLY A 53 -21.70 3.84 7.78
N GLU A 54 -21.04 2.76 7.38
CA GLU A 54 -21.47 1.39 7.66
C GLU A 54 -20.65 0.78 8.81
N ASP A 55 -21.25 -0.20 9.49
CA ASP A 55 -20.55 -1.03 10.46
C ASP A 55 -19.53 -1.94 9.79
N PRO A 56 -18.47 -2.36 10.51
CA PRO A 56 -17.51 -3.31 9.96
C PRO A 56 -18.20 -4.60 9.50
N PRO A 57 -17.75 -5.20 8.38
CA PRO A 57 -18.23 -6.52 7.99
C PRO A 57 -18.02 -7.55 9.10
N LYS A 58 -18.83 -8.61 9.13
CA LYS A 58 -18.67 -9.70 10.10
C LYS A 58 -17.24 -10.27 10.03
N GLY A 59 -16.61 -10.42 11.20
CA GLY A 59 -15.22 -10.89 11.32
C GLY A 59 -14.17 -9.78 11.23
N TYR A 60 -14.59 -8.53 11.14
CA TYR A 60 -13.72 -7.36 11.14
C TYR A 60 -14.06 -6.41 12.29
N VAL A 61 -13.06 -5.62 12.71
CA VAL A 61 -13.18 -4.63 13.77
C VAL A 61 -12.60 -3.29 13.33
N ARG A 62 -13.12 -2.21 13.94
CA ARG A 62 -12.53 -0.88 13.80
C ARG A 62 -11.22 -0.82 14.59
N TYR A 63 -10.24 -0.11 14.04
CA TYR A 63 -9.04 0.25 14.79
C TYR A 63 -9.40 1.19 15.96
N PRO A 64 -8.64 1.12 17.08
CA PRO A 64 -8.79 2.09 18.17
C PRO A 64 -8.61 3.53 17.68
N GLU A 65 -9.32 4.47 18.31
CA GLU A 65 -9.22 5.88 17.99
C GLU A 65 -7.78 6.38 18.10
N GLY A 66 -7.35 7.19 17.13
CA GLY A 66 -5.97 7.68 17.04
C GLY A 66 -4.94 6.63 16.61
N LYS A 67 -5.34 5.38 16.39
CA LYS A 67 -4.50 4.26 15.90
C LYS A 67 -4.93 3.70 14.55
N VAL A 68 -5.62 4.52 13.76
CA VAL A 68 -6.12 4.14 12.43
C VAL A 68 -5.03 4.38 11.39
N PRO A 69 -4.67 3.37 10.56
CA PRO A 69 -3.77 3.58 9.43
C PRO A 69 -4.43 4.48 8.39
N LYS A 70 -3.67 5.43 7.86
CA LYS A 70 -4.14 6.43 6.89
C LYS A 70 -3.47 6.23 5.54
N THR A 71 -2.15 6.03 5.55
CA THR A 71 -1.34 5.82 4.35
C THR A 71 -0.49 4.58 4.47
N VAL A 72 -0.14 3.98 3.34
CA VAL A 72 0.79 2.85 3.24
C VAL A 72 2.10 3.24 3.93
N ASP A 73 2.68 2.30 4.68
CA ASP A 73 3.91 2.46 5.46
C ASP A 73 3.87 3.51 6.59
N ASP A 74 2.70 4.08 6.90
CA ASP A 74 2.58 4.98 8.05
C ASP A 74 2.83 4.24 9.37
N LYS A 75 2.91 5.02 10.46
CA LYS A 75 3.19 4.48 11.79
C LYS A 75 2.20 3.37 12.18
N TRP A 76 0.93 3.53 11.85
CA TRP A 76 -0.12 2.62 12.27
C TRP A 76 -0.24 1.42 11.34
N GLU A 77 -0.07 1.60 10.03
CA GLU A 77 0.04 0.51 9.08
C GLU A 77 1.14 -0.48 9.54
N ARG A 78 2.35 0.05 9.82
CA ARG A 78 3.47 -0.79 10.26
C ARG A 78 3.26 -1.42 11.63
N TYR A 79 2.57 -0.73 12.53
CA TYR A 79 2.26 -1.28 13.85
C TYR A 79 1.34 -2.50 13.74
N TRP A 80 0.30 -2.41 12.91
CA TRP A 80 -0.69 -3.46 12.74
C TRP A 80 -0.18 -4.65 11.92
N ASN A 81 0.92 -4.51 11.18
CA ASN A 81 1.63 -5.65 10.57
C ASN A 81 2.22 -6.65 11.59
N THR A 82 2.19 -6.34 12.89
CA THR A 82 2.68 -7.25 13.95
C THR A 82 1.73 -7.34 15.14
N HIS A 83 0.58 -6.69 15.09
CA HIS A 83 -0.39 -6.64 16.18
C HIS A 83 -1.78 -6.94 15.67
N VAL A 84 -2.55 -7.61 16.52
CA VAL A 84 -3.93 -8.00 16.23
C VAL A 84 -4.86 -7.40 17.26
N ILE A 85 -6.11 -7.19 16.85
CA ILE A 85 -7.23 -6.89 17.74
C ILE A 85 -8.07 -8.17 17.84
N ASP A 86 -8.14 -8.76 19.03
CA ASP A 86 -8.91 -9.99 19.24
C ASP A 86 -10.42 -9.74 19.37
N GLU A 87 -11.20 -10.81 19.54
CA GLU A 87 -12.66 -10.77 19.67
C GLU A 87 -13.16 -9.92 20.84
N ASN A 88 -12.31 -9.68 21.84
CA ASN A 88 -12.61 -8.86 23.01
C ASN A 88 -12.16 -7.39 22.83
N GLY A 89 -11.58 -7.05 21.67
CA GLY A 89 -10.98 -5.73 21.42
C GLY A 89 -9.61 -5.55 22.07
N THR A 90 -8.97 -6.62 22.54
CA THR A 90 -7.63 -6.55 23.14
C THR A 90 -6.58 -6.46 22.06
N VAL A 91 -5.65 -5.52 22.21
CA VAL A 91 -4.50 -5.36 21.31
C VAL A 91 -3.32 -6.16 21.85
N ARG A 92 -2.81 -7.08 21.04
CA ARG A 92 -1.63 -7.90 21.37
C ARG A 92 -0.75 -8.10 20.14
N LYS A 93 0.47 -8.64 20.33
CA LYS A 93 1.28 -9.10 19.20
C LYS A 93 0.62 -10.30 18.54
N ALA A 94 0.77 -10.39 17.23
CA ALA A 94 0.41 -11.58 16.46
C ALA A 94 1.26 -12.78 16.89
N GLU A 95 0.62 -13.93 16.96
CA GLU A 95 1.25 -15.23 17.13
C GLU A 95 1.64 -15.81 15.76
N GLU A 96 2.40 -16.90 15.75
CA GLU A 96 2.81 -17.54 14.51
C GLU A 96 1.58 -18.11 13.77
N GLY A 97 1.32 -17.59 12.57
CA GLY A 97 0.19 -18.01 11.72
C GLY A 97 -1.04 -17.10 11.77
N GLU A 98 -1.00 -16.00 12.54
CA GLU A 98 -2.01 -14.92 12.54
C GLU A 98 -1.70 -13.79 11.56
#